data_AF-A0AAJ4RDP7-F1
#
_entry.id   AF-A0AAJ4RDP7-F1
#
_cell.length_a   1.000
_cell.length_b   1.000
_cell.length_c   1.000
_cell.angle_alpha   90.00
_cell.angle_beta   90.00
_cell.angle_gamma   90.00
#
_symmetry.space_group_name_H-M   'P 1'
#
loop_
_entity.id
_entity.type
_entity.pdbx_description
1 polymer ?
#
loop_
_entity_poly.entity_id
_entity_poly.type
_entity_poly.pdbx_seq_one_letter_code
_entity_poly.pdbx_strand_id
1 'polypeptide(L)'
;MSIAQKYKELEKYLHKDDAEKINKIFSEILKETFDLVNKKIESKGTFDINDPEEAAAVRAMFEYMLELWNDGEIEEAKEVGYDMAYLVNDPKIKEMFSMYVLGMLDKLDIDTFFEKYVDDSKAYKDMFLAEFNDDIDELVIKHKKQFQEEFSKDAK
;
A
#
# COMPACT_ATOMS: atom_id res chain seq x y z
N MET A 1 9.66 -14.81 14.12
CA MET A 1 8.19 -14.63 14.17
C MET A 1 7.75 -14.31 12.77
N SER A 2 6.59 -14.77 12.34
CA SER A 2 6.04 -14.38 11.03
C SER A 2 5.68 -12.88 11.01
N ILE A 3 5.52 -12.28 9.84
CA ILE A 3 5.06 -10.89 9.66
C ILE A 3 3.72 -10.70 10.36
N ALA A 4 2.76 -11.61 10.16
CA ALA A 4 1.45 -11.56 10.80
C ALA A 4 1.54 -11.62 12.34
N GLN A 5 2.49 -12.39 12.88
CA GLN A 5 2.74 -12.43 14.34
C GLN A 5 3.33 -11.12 14.87
N LYS A 6 4.21 -10.46 14.09
CA LYS A 6 4.77 -9.16 14.47
C LYS A 6 3.71 -8.07 14.49
N TYR A 7 2.74 -8.07 13.58
CA TYR A 7 1.61 -7.14 13.65
C TYR A 7 0.78 -7.32 14.93
N LYS A 8 0.49 -8.56 15.33
CA LYS A 8 -0.17 -8.84 16.63
C LYS A 8 0.63 -8.38 17.83
N GLU A 9 1.95 -8.31 17.71
CA GLU A 9 2.82 -7.77 18.74
C GLU A 9 2.82 -6.22 18.70
N LEU A 10 2.90 -5.64 17.51
CA LEU A 10 2.86 -4.20 17.26
C LEU A 10 1.60 -3.57 17.89
N GLU A 11 0.43 -4.19 17.69
CA GLU A 11 -0.85 -3.77 18.28
C GLU A 11 -0.76 -3.60 19.82
N LYS A 12 -0.01 -4.46 20.51
CA LYS A 12 0.15 -4.36 21.97
C LYS A 12 0.95 -3.13 22.41
N TYR A 13 1.83 -2.63 21.55
CA TYR A 13 2.66 -1.46 21.81
C TYR A 13 2.02 -0.17 21.30
N LEU A 14 1.22 -0.22 20.24
CA LEU A 14 0.37 0.89 19.79
C LEU A 14 -0.54 1.39 20.94
N HIS A 15 -1.17 0.47 21.68
CA HIS A 15 -1.99 0.83 22.84
C HIS A 15 -1.21 1.44 24.02
N LYS A 16 0.12 1.31 24.02
CA LYS A 16 0.99 1.81 25.09
C LYS A 16 1.77 3.06 24.69
N ASP A 17 1.62 3.52 23.45
CA ASP A 17 2.34 4.65 22.87
C ASP A 17 3.87 4.51 23.00
N ASP A 18 4.39 3.29 22.87
CA ASP A 18 5.82 2.99 22.96
C ASP A 18 6.47 3.12 21.58
N ALA A 19 6.72 4.37 21.17
CA ALA A 19 7.23 4.70 19.85
C ALA A 19 8.52 3.97 19.46
N GLU A 20 9.44 3.75 20.41
CA GLU A 20 10.69 3.03 20.14
C GLU A 20 10.43 1.57 19.77
N LYS A 21 9.53 0.90 20.52
CA LYS A 21 9.14 -0.49 20.22
C LYS A 21 8.34 -0.59 18.94
N ILE A 22 7.43 0.35 18.71
CA ILE A 22 6.62 0.43 17.48
C ILE A 22 7.55 0.49 16.27
N ASN A 23 8.46 1.47 16.24
CA ASN A 23 9.39 1.67 15.13
C ASN A 23 10.31 0.46 14.91
N LYS A 24 10.78 -0.15 16.01
CA LYS A 24 11.62 -1.36 15.92
C LYS A 24 10.86 -2.51 15.27
N ILE A 25 9.66 -2.82 15.75
CA ILE A 25 8.86 -3.95 15.26
C ILE A 25 8.45 -3.70 13.80
N PHE A 26 8.05 -2.47 13.47
CA PHE A 26 7.69 -2.12 12.10
C PHE A 26 8.89 -2.23 11.14
N SER A 27 10.09 -1.80 11.57
CA SER A 27 11.32 -1.99 10.77
C SER A 27 11.61 -3.48 10.50
N GLU A 28 11.37 -4.35 11.48
CA GLU A 28 11.51 -5.81 11.31
C GLU A 28 10.44 -6.38 10.35
N ILE A 29 9.21 -5.86 10.40
CA ILE A 29 8.12 -6.18 9.45
C ILE A 29 8.52 -5.80 8.03
N LEU A 30 9.00 -4.57 7.79
CA LEU A 30 9.38 -4.09 6.47
C LEU A 30 10.52 -4.91 5.88
N LYS A 31 11.54 -5.23 6.69
CA LYS A 31 12.67 -6.06 6.25
C LYS A 31 12.20 -7.41 5.70
N GLU A 32 11.38 -8.14 6.45
CA GLU A 32 10.87 -9.45 6.01
C GLU A 32 9.87 -9.33 4.85
N THR A 33 9.12 -8.23 4.80
CA THR A 33 8.22 -7.92 3.70
C THR A 33 9.00 -7.74 2.39
N PHE A 34 10.09 -6.97 2.40
CA PHE A 34 10.92 -6.79 1.20
C PHE A 34 11.58 -8.09 0.74
N ASP A 35 12.05 -8.93 1.67
CA ASP A 35 12.55 -10.27 1.33
C ASP A 35 11.46 -11.11 0.62
N LEU A 36 10.21 -11.02 1.07
CA LEU A 36 9.08 -11.72 0.48
C LEU A 36 8.66 -11.13 -0.88
N VAL A 37 8.63 -9.81 -1.03
CA VAL A 37 8.37 -9.11 -2.31
C VAL A 37 9.40 -9.53 -3.35
N ASN A 38 10.69 -9.49 -3.03
CA ASN A 38 11.76 -9.91 -3.92
C ASN A 38 11.58 -11.36 -4.36
N LYS A 39 11.24 -12.26 -3.43
CA LYS A 39 10.95 -13.66 -3.74
C LYS A 39 9.74 -13.82 -4.68
N LYS A 40 8.68 -13.02 -4.51
CA LYS A 40 7.51 -13.04 -5.42
C LYS A 40 7.89 -12.57 -6.82
N ILE A 41 8.66 -11.49 -6.94
CA ILE A 41 9.18 -10.99 -8.23
C ILE A 41 10.03 -12.07 -8.92
N GLU A 42 11.02 -12.64 -8.23
CA GLU A 42 11.92 -13.67 -8.79
C GLU A 42 11.17 -14.92 -9.26
N SER A 43 10.15 -15.33 -8.52
CA SER A 43 9.33 -16.50 -8.84
C SER A 43 8.20 -16.20 -9.83
N LYS A 44 8.03 -14.94 -10.27
CA LYS A 44 6.87 -14.47 -11.05
C LYS A 44 5.54 -14.82 -10.37
N GLY A 45 5.55 -14.81 -9.05
CA GLY A 45 4.39 -15.07 -8.20
C GLY A 45 3.61 -13.80 -7.90
N THR A 46 2.44 -13.99 -7.31
CA THR A 46 1.61 -12.91 -6.78
C THR A 46 1.26 -13.16 -5.31
N PHE A 47 0.89 -12.11 -4.59
CA PHE A 47 0.39 -12.17 -3.22
C PHE A 47 -1.08 -12.60 -3.19
N ASP A 48 -1.38 -13.58 -2.34
CA ASP A 48 -2.75 -13.97 -1.97
C ASP A 48 -3.11 -13.36 -0.62
N ILE A 49 -3.96 -12.34 -0.63
CA ILE A 49 -4.42 -11.67 0.59
C ILE A 49 -5.41 -12.51 1.42
N ASN A 50 -5.68 -13.76 1.07
CA ASN A 50 -6.35 -14.72 1.94
C ASN A 50 -5.36 -15.53 2.79
N ASP A 51 -4.08 -15.55 2.41
CA ASP A 51 -3.02 -16.02 3.28
C ASP A 51 -2.66 -14.91 4.29
N PRO A 52 -2.72 -15.16 5.61
CA PRO A 52 -2.48 -14.12 6.60
C PRO A 52 -1.08 -13.51 6.58
N GLU A 53 -0.06 -14.29 6.19
CA GLU A 53 1.32 -13.81 6.13
C GLU A 53 1.51 -12.88 4.93
N GLU A 54 0.98 -13.29 3.78
CA GLU A 54 1.00 -12.50 2.56
C GLU A 54 0.12 -11.25 2.67
N ALA A 55 -1.06 -11.36 3.29
CA ALA A 55 -1.90 -10.19 3.59
C ALA A 55 -1.17 -9.18 4.50
N ALA A 56 -0.44 -9.66 5.50
CA ALA A 56 0.36 -8.81 6.38
C ALA A 56 1.52 -8.12 5.63
N ALA A 57 2.16 -8.82 4.69
CA ALA A 57 3.18 -8.23 3.82
C ALA A 57 2.60 -7.15 2.89
N VAL A 58 1.42 -7.40 2.31
CA VAL A 58 0.72 -6.40 1.47
C VAL A 58 0.32 -5.17 2.30
N ARG A 59 -0.14 -5.37 3.53
CA ARG A 59 -0.41 -4.29 4.49
C ARG A 59 0.85 -3.47 4.79
N ALA A 60 1.98 -4.13 5.03
CA ALA A 60 3.25 -3.44 5.29
C ALA A 60 3.70 -2.58 4.10
N MET A 61 3.55 -3.07 2.87
CA MET A 61 3.85 -2.28 1.68
C MET A 61 2.89 -1.10 1.50
N PHE A 62 1.61 -1.27 1.84
CA PHE A 62 0.65 -0.18 1.83
C PHE A 62 1.01 0.90 2.86
N GLU A 63 1.27 0.52 4.12
CA GLU A 63 1.68 1.44 5.18
C GLU A 63 2.99 2.18 4.82
N TYR A 64 3.96 1.46 4.23
CA TYR A 64 5.21 2.04 3.76
C TYR A 64 5.01 3.06 2.62
N MET A 65 4.14 2.76 1.66
CA MET A 65 3.78 3.70 0.59
C MET A 65 3.19 4.99 1.16
N LEU A 66 2.32 4.89 2.17
CA LEU A 66 1.73 6.07 2.82
C LEU A 66 2.77 6.88 3.59
N GLU A 67 3.71 6.23 4.27
CA GLU A 67 4.81 6.90 4.97
C GLU A 67 5.69 7.70 3.99
N LEU A 68 6.10 7.08 2.87
CA LEU A 68 6.84 7.76 1.81
C LEU A 68 6.08 8.96 1.23
N TRP A 69 4.78 8.79 0.96
CA TRP A 69 3.95 9.90 0.46
C TRP A 69 3.88 11.04 1.48
N ASN A 70 3.61 10.72 2.76
CA ASN A 70 3.56 11.70 3.83
C ASN A 70 4.89 12.46 4.00
N ASP A 71 6.02 11.79 3.81
CA ASP A 71 7.36 12.39 3.89
C ASP A 71 7.75 13.20 2.63
N GLY A 72 6.92 13.14 1.58
CA GLY A 72 7.13 13.87 0.32
C GLY A 72 8.00 13.12 -0.70
N GLU A 73 8.34 11.86 -0.43
CA GLU A 73 9.08 10.95 -1.33
C GLU A 73 8.09 10.35 -2.36
N ILE A 74 7.48 11.23 -3.17
CA ILE A 74 6.34 10.90 -4.05
C ILE A 74 6.71 9.90 -5.14
N GLU A 75 7.92 9.98 -5.70
CA GLU A 75 8.32 9.10 -6.79
C GLU A 75 8.50 7.66 -6.28
N GLU A 76 9.18 7.49 -5.15
CA GLU A 76 9.36 6.22 -4.46
C GLU A 76 8.02 5.62 -4.01
N ALA A 77 7.11 6.45 -3.47
CA ALA A 77 5.77 6.00 -3.10
C ALA A 77 4.97 5.48 -4.31
N LYS A 78 5.06 6.16 -5.46
CA LYS A 78 4.41 5.68 -6.70
C LYS A 78 4.99 4.36 -7.18
N GLU A 79 6.32 4.18 -7.13
CA GLU A 79 6.97 2.92 -7.50
C GLU A 79 6.44 1.76 -6.65
N VAL A 80 6.33 1.95 -5.33
CA VAL A 80 5.69 0.96 -4.44
C VAL A 80 4.25 0.68 -4.86
N GLY A 81 3.46 1.72 -5.16
CA GLY A 81 2.08 1.57 -5.62
C GLY A 81 1.95 0.77 -6.93
N TYR A 82 2.81 1.05 -7.91
CA TYR A 82 2.85 0.32 -9.18
C TYR A 82 3.26 -1.14 -8.98
N ASP A 83 4.32 -1.40 -8.22
CA ASP A 83 4.78 -2.77 -7.91
C ASP A 83 3.66 -3.59 -7.26
N MET A 84 2.98 -3.02 -6.28
CA MET A 84 1.92 -3.73 -5.55
C MET A 84 0.65 -3.93 -6.40
N ALA A 85 0.29 -2.98 -7.27
CA ALA A 85 -0.79 -3.17 -8.24
C ALA A 85 -0.50 -4.31 -9.24
N TYR A 86 0.78 -4.60 -9.52
CA TYR A 86 1.19 -5.77 -10.30
C TYR A 86 1.18 -7.06 -9.46
N LEU A 87 1.79 -7.02 -8.26
CA LEU A 87 2.13 -8.21 -7.47
C LEU A 87 0.97 -8.79 -6.67
N VAL A 88 -0.11 -8.07 -6.39
CA VAL A 88 -1.25 -8.61 -5.62
C VAL A 88 -2.23 -9.32 -6.54
N ASN A 89 -2.89 -10.43 -6.14
CA ASN A 89 -3.89 -11.11 -6.99
C ASN A 89 -5.35 -10.76 -6.68
N ASP A 90 -5.59 -9.78 -5.81
CA ASP A 90 -6.94 -9.32 -5.46
C ASP A 90 -7.31 -8.05 -6.24
N PRO A 91 -8.41 -8.06 -7.02
CA PRO A 91 -8.80 -6.92 -7.84
C PRO A 91 -9.04 -5.62 -7.05
N LYS A 92 -9.63 -5.71 -5.86
CA LYS A 92 -9.96 -4.55 -5.02
C LYS A 92 -8.70 -3.91 -4.45
N ILE A 93 -7.71 -4.71 -4.07
CA ILE A 93 -6.41 -4.21 -3.63
C ILE A 93 -5.59 -3.62 -4.78
N LYS A 94 -5.63 -4.24 -5.97
CA LYS A 94 -5.01 -3.63 -7.17
C LYS A 94 -5.58 -2.27 -7.48
N GLU A 95 -6.91 -2.18 -7.46
CA GLU A 95 -7.65 -0.94 -7.65
C GLU A 95 -7.23 0.10 -6.60
N MET A 96 -7.20 -0.28 -5.31
CA MET A 96 -6.73 0.58 -4.22
C MET A 96 -5.35 1.18 -4.52
N PHE A 97 -4.31 0.36 -4.72
CA PHE A 97 -2.98 0.88 -5.03
C PHE A 97 -2.97 1.81 -6.25
N SER A 98 -3.74 1.46 -7.28
CA SER A 98 -3.88 2.31 -8.47
C SER A 98 -4.48 3.68 -8.12
N MET A 99 -5.53 3.76 -7.30
CA MET A 99 -6.18 5.03 -6.93
C MET A 99 -5.27 5.92 -6.09
N TYR A 100 -4.52 5.34 -5.13
CA TYR A 100 -3.52 6.08 -4.36
C TYR A 100 -2.42 6.67 -5.27
N VAL A 101 -1.96 5.90 -6.26
CA VAL A 101 -1.03 6.40 -7.28
C VAL A 101 -1.63 7.56 -8.07
N LEU A 102 -2.91 7.53 -8.44
CA LEU A 102 -3.54 8.66 -9.12
C LEU A 102 -3.54 9.93 -8.27
N GLY A 103 -3.75 9.81 -6.95
CA GLY A 103 -3.64 10.94 -6.02
C GLY A 103 -2.23 11.55 -6.01
N MET A 104 -1.20 10.71 -6.00
CA MET A 104 0.21 11.13 -6.11
C MET A 104 0.52 11.77 -7.47
N LEU A 105 -0.02 11.23 -8.58
CA LEU A 105 0.13 11.83 -9.91
C LEU A 105 -0.52 13.21 -10.02
N ASP A 106 -1.60 13.43 -9.26
CA ASP A 106 -2.25 14.73 -9.16
C ASP A 106 -1.54 15.70 -8.21
N LYS A 107 -0.42 15.27 -7.59
CA LYS A 107 0.41 16.04 -6.66
C LYS A 107 -0.37 16.51 -5.43
N LEU A 108 -1.35 15.72 -5.02
CA LEU A 108 -2.06 15.95 -3.77
C LEU A 108 -1.15 15.54 -2.61
N ASP A 109 -1.22 16.29 -1.51
CA ASP A 109 -0.77 15.77 -0.23
C ASP A 109 -1.74 14.67 0.26
N ILE A 110 -1.23 13.82 1.15
CA ILE A 110 -1.95 12.67 1.66
C ILE A 110 -3.25 13.09 2.37
N ASP A 111 -3.23 14.15 3.16
CA ASP A 111 -4.39 14.62 3.92
C ASP A 111 -5.52 15.06 2.97
N THR A 112 -5.19 15.87 1.96
CA THR A 112 -6.14 16.31 0.93
C THR A 112 -6.72 15.13 0.15
N PHE A 113 -5.89 14.13 -0.18
CA PHE A 113 -6.37 12.94 -0.88
C PHE A 113 -7.36 12.13 -0.02
N PHE A 114 -7.04 11.92 1.25
CA PHE A 114 -7.92 11.21 2.18
C PHE A 114 -9.24 11.94 2.38
N GLU A 115 -9.20 13.24 2.67
CA GLU A 115 -10.42 14.04 2.89
C GLU A 115 -11.32 14.05 1.64
N LYS A 116 -10.73 14.20 0.45
CA LYS A 116 -11.51 14.36 -0.77
C LYS A 116 -11.99 13.04 -1.37
N TYR A 117 -11.22 11.95 -1.28
CA TYR A 117 -11.49 10.76 -2.11
C TYR A 117 -11.64 9.44 -1.34
N VAL A 118 -11.11 9.31 -0.12
CA VAL A 118 -11.12 8.03 0.61
C VAL A 118 -12.38 7.93 1.46
N ASP A 119 -13.10 6.80 1.37
CA ASP A 119 -14.14 6.45 2.34
C ASP A 119 -13.52 5.56 3.42
N ASP A 120 -13.14 6.19 4.54
CA ASP A 120 -12.51 5.52 5.68
C ASP A 120 -13.54 4.90 6.66
N SER A 121 -14.84 4.97 6.35
CA SER A 121 -15.89 4.41 7.21
C SER A 121 -15.84 2.89 7.30
N LYS A 122 -15.15 2.24 6.35
CA LYS A 122 -14.98 0.79 6.27
C LYS A 122 -13.59 0.44 5.77
N ALA A 123 -12.99 -0.55 6.42
CA ALA A 123 -11.77 -1.18 5.93
C ALA A 123 -12.09 -2.48 5.20
N TYR A 124 -11.49 -2.69 4.03
CA TYR A 124 -11.52 -3.98 3.35
C TYR A 124 -10.60 -4.96 4.09
N LYS A 125 -11.15 -6.14 4.42
CA LYS A 125 -10.51 -7.17 5.26
C LYS A 125 -9.94 -6.64 6.58
N ASP A 126 -10.58 -5.63 7.17
CA ASP A 126 -10.18 -4.99 8.43
C ASP A 126 -8.74 -4.41 8.42
N MET A 127 -8.14 -4.22 7.25
CA MET A 127 -6.72 -3.84 7.10
C MET A 127 -6.45 -2.76 6.05
N PHE A 128 -7.33 -2.61 5.05
CA PHE A 128 -7.06 -1.79 3.86
C PHE A 128 -8.12 -0.70 3.67
N LEU A 129 -7.67 0.53 3.44
CA LEU A 129 -8.53 1.66 3.06
C LEU A 129 -8.73 1.64 1.54
N ALA A 130 -9.61 0.74 1.09
CA ALA A 130 -9.81 0.41 -0.33
C ALA A 130 -11.14 0.93 -0.90
N GLU A 131 -11.87 1.74 -0.13
CA GLU A 131 -13.12 2.37 -0.56
C GLU A 131 -12.86 3.85 -0.90
N PHE A 132 -13.46 4.28 -2.00
CA PHE A 132 -13.33 5.64 -2.52
C PHE A 132 -14.72 6.19 -2.85
N ASN A 133 -14.91 7.49 -2.70
CA ASN A 133 -16.14 8.13 -3.14
C ASN A 133 -16.14 8.38 -4.66
N ASP A 134 -17.30 8.76 -5.20
CA ASP A 134 -17.49 8.94 -6.65
C ASP A 134 -16.59 10.03 -7.25
N ASP A 135 -16.09 10.98 -6.46
CA ASP A 135 -15.22 12.06 -6.96
C ASP A 135 -13.85 11.55 -7.43
N ILE A 136 -13.45 10.32 -7.04
CA ILE A 136 -12.22 9.68 -7.52
C ILE A 136 -12.19 9.52 -9.05
N ASP A 137 -13.36 9.44 -9.69
CA ASP A 137 -13.49 9.32 -11.14
C ASP A 137 -12.82 10.50 -11.88
N GLU A 138 -12.75 11.68 -11.25
CA GLU A 138 -12.04 12.84 -11.78
C GLU A 138 -10.54 12.51 -12.01
N LEU A 139 -9.91 11.87 -11.03
CA LEU A 139 -8.50 11.47 -11.10
C LEU A 139 -8.28 10.36 -12.13
N VAL A 140 -9.18 9.37 -12.16
CA VAL A 140 -9.15 8.27 -13.13
C VAL A 140 -9.19 8.83 -14.56
N ILE A 141 -10.13 9.73 -14.86
CA ILE A 141 -10.26 10.34 -16.20
C ILE A 141 -9.02 11.15 -16.55
N LYS A 142 -8.54 11.97 -15.61
CA LYS A 142 -7.42 12.90 -15.81
C LYS A 142 -6.10 12.16 -16.08
N HIS A 143 -5.80 11.13 -15.30
CA HIS A 143 -4.49 10.47 -15.31
C HIS A 143 -4.47 9.13 -16.03
N LYS A 144 -5.59 8.66 -16.60
CA LYS A 144 -5.68 7.37 -17.33
C LYS A 144 -4.51 7.09 -18.26
N LYS A 145 -4.13 8.06 -19.10
CA LYS A 145 -3.03 7.88 -20.08
C LYS A 145 -1.67 7.82 -19.41
N GLN A 146 -1.41 8.73 -18.47
CA GLN A 146 -0.14 8.79 -17.74
C GLN A 146 0.07 7.50 -16.93
N PHE A 147 -0.95 7.08 -16.19
CA PHE A 147 -0.91 5.83 -15.44
C PHE A 147 -0.61 4.64 -16.36
N GLN A 148 -1.29 4.53 -17.51
CA GLN A 148 -1.01 3.45 -18.47
C GLN A 148 0.42 3.49 -19.01
N GLU A 149 0.95 4.68 -19.29
CA GLU A 149 2.32 4.86 -19.81
C GLU A 149 3.39 4.54 -18.78
N GLU A 150 3.19 4.91 -17.52
CA GLU A 150 4.11 4.62 -16.42
C GLU A 150 4.02 3.14 -16.02
N PHE A 151 2.82 2.63 -15.73
CA PHE A 151 2.60 1.24 -15.33
C PHE A 151 3.05 0.20 -16.37
N SER A 152 2.98 0.54 -17.67
CA SER A 152 3.42 -0.37 -18.74
C SER A 152 4.93 -0.37 -18.96
N LYS A 153 5.69 0.60 -18.41
CA LYS A 153 7.15 0.61 -18.50
C LYS A 153 7.78 -0.44 -17.58
N ASP A 154 7.13 -0.71 -16.45
CA ASP A 154 7.60 -1.66 -15.44
C ASP A 154 7.18 -3.11 -15.74
N ALA A 155 6.33 -3.32 -16.75
CA ALA A 155 5.87 -4.63 -17.20
C ALA A 155 6.81 -5.35 -18.20
N LYS A 156 8.08 -4.94 -18.32
CA LYS A 156 9.06 -5.49 -19.27
C LYS A 156 10.14 -6.36 -18.63
#